data_AF-A0AAJ2R7M3-F1
#
_entry.id   AF-A0AAJ2R7M3-F1
#
_cell.length_a   1.000
_cell.length_b   1.000
_cell.length_c   1.000
_cell.angle_alpha   90.00
_cell.angle_beta   90.00
_cell.angle_gamma   90.00
#
_symmetry.space_group_name_H-M   'P 1'
#
loop_
_entity.id
_entity.type
_entity.pdbx_description
1 polymer ?
#
loop_
_entity_poly.entity_id
_entity_poly.type
_entity_poly.pdbx_seq_one_letter_code
_entity_poly.pdbx_strand_id
1 'polypeptide(L)' 'MKIIKQGKLPETRTHQCTCRECATVFEFEQREAKFVFDQRDGDFLQINCPVCGAQCAKAASKGKTP' A
#
# COMPACT_ATOMS: atom_id res chain seq x y z
N MET A 1 -6.14 1.75 34.30
CA MET A 1 -6.79 1.40 33.02
C MET A 1 -5.73 0.76 32.11
N LYS A 2 -6.02 -0.38 31.45
CA LYS A 2 -5.05 -1.11 30.61
C LYS A 2 -5.61 -1.26 29.20
N ILE A 3 -4.82 -0.92 28.18
CA ILE A 3 -5.15 -1.18 26.78
C ILE A 3 -4.96 -2.68 26.51
N ILE A 4 -6.02 -3.36 26.06
CA ILE A 4 -6.00 -4.80 25.73
C ILE A 4 -5.84 -5.09 24.24
N LYS A 5 -6.15 -4.11 23.38
CA LYS A 5 -5.92 -4.16 21.93
C LYS A 5 -5.94 -2.73 21.38
N GLN A 6 -4.95 -2.38 20.58
CA GLN A 6 -4.88 -1.08 19.90
C GLN A 6 -5.33 -1.26 18.44
N GLY A 7 -6.32 -0.49 18.02
CA GLY A 7 -6.69 -0.42 16.60
C GLY A 7 -5.58 0.27 15.80
N LYS A 8 -5.29 -0.23 14.60
CA LYS A 8 -4.55 0.53 13.58
C LYS A 8 -5.55 1.03 12.57
N LEU A 9 -5.53 2.33 12.30
CA LEU A 9 -6.35 2.91 11.26
C LEU A 9 -5.94 2.30 9.91
N PRO A 10 -6.89 2.03 9.00
CA PRO A 10 -6.56 1.41 7.72
C PRO A 10 -5.58 2.27 6.89
N GLU A 11 -5.62 3.58 7.05
CA GLU A 11 -4.71 4.54 6.40
C GLU A 11 -3.24 4.42 6.82
N THR A 12 -2.96 3.92 8.03
CA THR A 12 -1.57 3.68 8.52
C THR A 12 -1.07 2.28 8.18
N ARG A 13 -1.77 1.53 7.31
CA ARG A 13 -1.31 0.22 6.86
C ARG A 13 -0.14 0.43 5.91
N THR A 14 0.98 -0.22 6.20
CA THR A 14 2.13 -0.24 5.32
C THR A 14 1.99 -1.35 4.28
N HIS A 15 2.40 -1.03 3.05
CA HIS A 15 2.42 -1.92 1.90
C HIS A 15 3.83 -1.97 1.34
N GLN A 16 4.30 -3.17 1.03
CA GLN A 16 5.58 -3.36 0.34
C GLN A 16 5.35 -3.48 -1.17
N CYS A 17 6.15 -2.73 -1.93
CA CYS A 17 6.19 -2.79 -3.39
C CYS A 17 7.63 -2.92 -3.88
N THR A 18 7.78 -3.59 -5.00
CA THR A 18 9.03 -3.69 -5.75
C THR A 18 8.85 -2.95 -7.05
N CYS A 19 9.67 -1.92 -7.28
CA CYS A 19 9.71 -1.22 -8.55
C CYS A 19 10.21 -2.16 -9.64
N ARG A 20 9.48 -2.27 -10.75
CA ARG A 20 9.88 -3.14 -11.88
C ARG A 20 10.97 -2.53 -12.75
N GLU A 21 11.19 -1.22 -12.68
CA GLU A 21 12.22 -0.53 -13.47
C GLU A 21 13.60 -0.59 -12.82
N CYS A 22 13.71 -0.20 -11.54
CA CYS A 22 15.00 -0.12 -10.85
C CYS A 22 15.21 -1.22 -9.80
N ALA A 23 14.29 -2.19 -9.71
CA ALA A 23 14.28 -3.28 -8.72
C ALA A 23 14.29 -2.83 -7.24
N THR A 24 14.07 -1.54 -6.96
CA THR A 24 14.02 -1.03 -5.59
C THR A 24 12.80 -1.60 -4.86
N VAL A 25 13.04 -2.17 -3.69
CA VAL A 25 11.98 -2.61 -2.77
C VAL A 25 11.79 -1.53 -1.72
N PHE A 26 10.56 -1.04 -1.57
CA PHE A 26 10.24 0.00 -0.61
C PHE A 26 8.88 -0.26 0.03
N GLU A 27 8.69 0.33 1.21
CA GLU A 27 7.44 0.31 1.96
C GLU A 27 6.82 1.69 1.96
N PHE A 28 5.49 1.75 1.93
CA PHE A 28 4.73 3.00 2.01
C PHE A 28 3.43 2.77 2.78
N GLU A 29 2.96 3.81 3.46
CA GLU A 29 1.65 3.80 4.08
C GLU A 29 0.54 3.99 3.04
N GLN A 30 -0.64 3.42 3.29
CA GLN A 30 -1.78 3.55 2.39
C GLN A 30 -2.12 5.03 2.12
N ARG A 31 -1.94 5.93 3.10
CA ARG A 31 -2.13 7.39 2.92
C ARG A 31 -1.14 8.05 1.94
N GLU A 32 0.01 7.43 1.69
CA GLU A 32 1.04 7.96 0.78
C GLU A 32 0.77 7.56 -0.68
N ALA A 33 -0.12 6.59 -0.91
CA ALA A 33 -0.49 6.13 -2.22
C ALA A 33 -1.87 6.65 -2.64
N LYS A 34 -2.06 6.79 -3.95
CA LYS A 34 -3.37 7.07 -4.54
C LYS A 34 -4.17 5.77 -4.60
N PHE A 35 -5.30 5.71 -3.90
CA PHE A 35 -6.26 4.63 -4.04
C PHE A 35 -7.03 4.78 -5.35
N VAL A 36 -7.02 3.72 -6.17
CA VAL A 36 -7.75 3.64 -7.42
C VAL A 36 -8.70 2.46 -7.35
N PHE A 37 -9.97 2.75 -7.60
CA PHE A 37 -11.03 1.75 -7.67
C PHE A 37 -11.27 1.37 -9.14
N ASP A 38 -11.02 0.10 -9.48
CA ASP A 38 -11.33 -0.44 -10.80
C ASP A 38 -12.29 -1.63 -10.67
N GLN A 39 -13.40 -1.59 -11.39
CA GLN A 39 -14.44 -2.63 -11.31
C GLN A 39 -14.03 -3.96 -11.95
N ARG A 40 -12.97 -3.98 -12.77
CA ARG A 40 -12.48 -5.18 -13.49
C ARG A 40 -11.30 -5.82 -12.78
N ASP A 41 -10.33 -5.02 -12.35
CA ASP A 41 -9.08 -5.49 -11.73
C ASP A 41 -9.09 -5.40 -10.18
N GLY A 42 -10.10 -4.75 -9.61
CA GLY A 42 -10.24 -4.51 -8.18
C GLY A 42 -9.48 -3.29 -7.71
N ASP A 43 -9.49 -3.11 -6.40
CA ASP A 43 -8.90 -1.95 -5.73
C ASP A 43 -7.37 -2.02 -5.78
N PHE A 44 -6.69 -0.93 -6.16
CA PHE A 44 -5.23 -0.85 -6.12
C PHE A 44 -4.70 0.49 -5.58
N LEU A 45 -3.47 0.45 -5.08
CA LEU A 45 -2.69 1.58 -4.59
C LEU A 45 -1.63 1.92 -5.62
N GLN A 46 -1.63 3.16 -6.08
CA GLN A 46 -0.67 3.69 -7.04
C GLN A 46 0.29 4.64 -6.32
N ILE A 47 1.60 4.40 -6.47
CA ILE A 47 2.66 5.20 -5.85
C ILE A 47 3.86 5.28 -6.79
N ASN A 48 4.60 6.39 -6.74
CA ASN A 48 5.82 6.53 -7.52
C ASN A 48 7.01 5.97 -6.75
N CYS A 49 7.92 5.31 -7.45
CA CYS A 49 9.17 4.85 -6.86
C CYS A 49 9.98 6.05 -6.36
N PRO A 50 10.42 6.06 -5.09
CA PRO A 50 11.18 7.18 -4.54
C PRO A 50 12.59 7.33 -5.15
N VAL A 51 13.06 6.32 -5.89
CA VAL A 51 14.39 6.29 -6.49
C VAL A 51 14.38 6.74 -7.95
N CYS A 52 13.55 6.11 -8.80
CA CYS A 52 13.54 6.39 -10.24
C CYS A 52 12.29 7.17 -10.71
N GLY A 53 11.32 7.43 -9.84
CA GLY A 53 10.07 8.09 -10.21
C GLY A 53 9.07 7.23 -10.98
N ALA A 54 9.42 6.00 -11.35
CA ALA A 54 8.56 5.08 -12.06
C ALA A 54 7.26 4.79 -11.31
N GLN A 55 6.16 4.69 -12.03
CA GLN A 55 4.87 4.39 -11.44
C GLN A 55 4.79 2.92 -11.02
N CYS A 56 4.46 2.70 -9.75
CA CYS A 56 4.28 1.39 -9.16
C CYS A 56 2.83 1.22 -8.70
N ALA A 57 2.29 0.00 -8.85
CA ALA A 57 0.94 -0.34 -8.41
C ALA A 57 0.97 -1.59 -7.53
N LYS A 58 0.17 -1.58 -6.46
CA LYS A 58 -0.03 -2.71 -5.56
C LYS A 58 -1.51 -2.93 -5.36
N ALA A 59 -2.00 -4.16 -5.50
CA ALA A 59 -3.39 -4.48 -5.17
C ALA A 59 -3.68 -4.08 -3.70
N ALA A 60 -4.77 -3.35 -3.49
CA ALA A 60 -5.27 -2.97 -2.18
C ALA A 60 -5.97 -4.18 -1.57
N SER A 61 -5.19 -5.21 -1.20
CA SER A 61 -5.75 -6.37 -0.53
C SER A 61 -6.41 -5.93 0.77
N LYS A 62 -7.73 -6.09 0.87
CA LYS A 62 -8.45 -6.02 2.15
C LYS A 62 -7.75 -7.02 3.07
N GLY A 63 -7.08 -6.50 4.10
CA GLY A 63 -6.26 -7.31 4.99
C GLY A 63 -6.98 -8.60 5.36
N LYS A 64 -6.39 -9.73 4.95
CA LYS A 64 -6.77 -11.05 5.44
C LYS A 64 -6.49 -11.01 6.93
N THR A 65 -7.53 -10.81 7.72
CA THR A 65 -7.45 -11.06 9.16
C THR A 65 -7.33 -12.57 9.31
N PRO A 66 -6.38 -13.09 10.11
CA PRO A 66 -6.21 -14.54 10.30
C PRO A 66 -7.49 -15.19 10.83
#